data_AF-A0A930UG26-F1
#
_entry.id   AF-A0A930UG26-F1
#
_cell.length_a   1.000
_cell.length_b   1.000
_cell.length_c   1.000
_cell.angle_alpha   90.00
_cell.angle_beta   90.00
_cell.angle_gamma   90.00
#
_symmetry.space_group_name_H-M   'P 1'
#
loop_
_entity.id
_entity.type
_entity.pdbx_description
1 polymer ?
#
loop_
_entity_poly.entity_id
_entity_poly.type
_entity_poly.pdbx_seq_one_letter_code
_entity_poly.pdbx_strand_id
1 'polypeptide(L)' 'NMLVINPEECIDCALCVPECPVDAIYHEDDVPAEQKPYFAINEKFAKVWPVLLAQKPAPPDADDWANKPDKTKLIEE' A
#
# COMPACT_ATOMS: atom_id res chain seq x y z
N ASN A 1 -1.32 -3.08 10.20
CA ASN A 1 -1.07 -1.96 9.28
C ASN A 1 -0.79 -2.44 7.85
N MET A 2 -0.94 -1.54 6.88
CA MET A 2 -0.57 -1.74 5.47
C MET A 2 0.83 -1.21 5.17
N LEU A 3 1.35 -1.46 3.96
CA LEU A 3 2.57 -0.82 3.45
C LEU A 3 2.22 0.38 2.58
N VAL A 4 3.17 1.31 2.45
CA VAL A 4 3.07 2.51 1.62
C VAL A 4 4.29 2.66 0.73
N ILE A 5 4.12 3.33 -0.41
CA ILE A 5 5.18 3.68 -1.35
C ILE A 5 5.52 5.16 -1.15
N ASN A 6 6.81 5.48 -1.04
CA ASN A 6 7.26 6.87 -0.99
C ASN A 6 7.23 7.47 -2.39
N PRO A 7 6.36 8.48 -2.67
CA PRO A 7 6.26 9.07 -4.00
C PRO A 7 7.50 9.87 -4.41
N GLU A 8 8.33 10.32 -3.45
CA GLU A 8 9.57 11.07 -3.77
C GLU A 8 10.73 10.14 -4.18
N GLU A 9 10.66 8.86 -3.82
CA GLU A 9 11.69 7.85 -4.14
C GLU A 9 11.24 6.85 -5.22
N CYS A 10 9.94 6.73 -5.45
CA CYS A 10 9.39 5.91 -6.53
C CYS A 10 9.88 6.44 -7.90
N ILE A 11 10.23 5.52 -8.79
CA ILE A 11 10.70 5.82 -10.15
C ILE A 11 9.78 5.24 -11.23
N ASP A 12 8.56 4.88 -10.85
CA ASP A 12 7.50 4.39 -11.74
C ASP A 12 7.90 3.18 -12.61
N CYS A 13 8.72 2.28 -12.05
CA CYS A 13 9.17 1.08 -12.77
C CYS A 13 8.10 0.00 -12.92
N ALA A 14 6.96 0.15 -12.23
CA ALA A 14 5.81 -0.77 -12.21
C ALA A 14 6.09 -2.23 -11.79
N LEU A 15 7.30 -2.55 -11.32
CA LEU A 15 7.67 -3.93 -10.96
C LEU A 15 6.89 -4.48 -9.76
N CYS A 16 6.44 -3.63 -8.84
CA CYS A 16 5.69 -4.05 -7.66
C CYS A 16 4.21 -4.34 -7.95
N VAL A 17 3.65 -3.80 -9.05
CA VAL A 17 2.23 -3.94 -9.41
C VAL A 17 1.82 -5.41 -9.54
N PRO A 18 2.48 -6.27 -10.37
CA PRO A 18 2.09 -7.68 -10.51
C PRO A 18 2.45 -8.55 -9.31
N GLU A 19 3.29 -8.05 -8.39
CA GLU A 19 3.79 -8.83 -7.25
C GLU A 19 2.84 -8.77 -6.04
N CYS A 20 1.89 -7.84 -6.03
CA CYS A 20 0.93 -7.73 -4.94
C CYS A 20 -0.15 -8.81 -5.06
N PRO A 21 -0.25 -9.80 -4.14
CA PRO A 21 -1.19 -10.91 -4.27
C PRO A 21 -2.68 -10.51 -4.11
N VAL A 22 -2.96 -9.26 -3.76
CA VAL A 22 -4.30 -8.71 -3.55
C VAL A 22 -4.57 -7.48 -4.42
N ASP A 23 -3.74 -7.25 -5.46
CA ASP A 23 -3.92 -6.19 -6.45
C ASP A 23 -4.15 -4.79 -5.84
N ALA A 24 -3.41 -4.47 -4.77
CA ALA A 24 -3.55 -3.22 -4.02
C ALA A 24 -2.59 -2.11 -4.47
N ILE A 25 -1.73 -2.38 -5.45
CA ILE A 25 -0.74 -1.43 -5.97
C ILE A 25 -1.17 -0.98 -7.36
N TYR A 26 -1.22 0.32 -7.58
CA TYR A 26 -1.65 0.96 -8.82
C TYR A 26 -0.60 1.98 -9.26
N HIS A 27 -0.50 2.22 -10.56
CA HIS A 27 0.09 3.45 -11.07
C HIS A 27 -0.82 4.63 -10.69
N GLU A 28 -0.26 5.83 -10.48
CA GLU A 28 -1.05 6.99 -10.01
C GLU A 28 -2.23 7.33 -10.93
N ASP A 29 -2.04 7.16 -12.24
CA ASP A 29 -3.06 7.38 -13.28
C ASP A 29 -4.19 6.33 -13.26
N ASP A 30 -3.92 5.14 -12.72
CA ASP A 30 -4.83 3.99 -12.72
C ASP A 30 -5.60 3.84 -11.40
N VAL A 31 -5.33 4.70 -10.41
CA VAL A 31 -6.01 4.63 -9.10
C VAL A 31 -7.51 4.94 -9.25
N PRO A 32 -8.40 4.02 -8.83
CA PRO A 32 -9.84 4.27 -8.82
C PRO A 32 -10.19 5.53 -8.04
N ALA A 33 -11.23 6.26 -8.47
CA ALA A 33 -11.59 7.55 -7.89
C ALA A 33 -11.83 7.47 -6.36
N GLU A 34 -12.44 6.38 -5.91
CA GLU A 34 -12.75 6.09 -4.51
C GLU A 34 -11.48 5.82 -3.67
N GLN A 35 -10.39 5.43 -4.31
CA GLN A 35 -9.10 5.13 -3.68
C GLN A 35 -8.10 6.28 -3.74
N LYS A 36 -8.41 7.39 -4.41
CA LYS A 36 -7.55 8.60 -4.40
C LYS A 36 -7.14 9.12 -3.01
N PRO A 37 -7.94 8.96 -1.93
CA PRO A 37 -7.48 9.33 -0.58
C PRO A 37 -6.21 8.61 -0.12
N TYR A 38 -5.86 7.46 -0.71
CA TYR A 38 -4.61 6.75 -0.39
C TYR A 38 -3.35 7.52 -0.78
N PHE A 39 -3.41 8.52 -1.67
CA PHE A 39 -2.24 9.36 -1.98
C PHE A 39 -1.71 10.08 -0.74
N ALA A 40 -2.59 10.73 0.02
CA ALA A 40 -2.20 11.42 1.25
C ALA A 40 -1.70 10.46 2.33
N ILE A 41 -2.24 9.23 2.37
CA ILE A 41 -1.80 8.17 3.28
C ILE A 41 -0.37 7.75 2.92
N ASN A 42 -0.10 7.49 1.65
CA ASN A 42 1.23 7.10 1.18
C ASN A 42 2.27 8.18 1.48
N GLU A 43 1.97 9.44 1.14
CA GLU A 43 2.88 10.56 1.38
C GLU A 43 3.15 10.77 2.88
N LYS A 44 2.11 10.77 3.72
CA LYS A 44 2.24 10.96 5.18
C LYS A 44 3.09 9.86 5.79
N PHE A 45 2.73 8.60 5.55
CA PHE A 45 3.32 7.48 6.27
C PHE A 45 4.70 7.08 5.74
N ALA A 46 5.01 7.34 4.47
CA ALA A 46 6.36 7.17 3.92
C ALA A 46 7.41 8.01 4.65
N LYS A 47 7.02 9.15 5.23
CA LYS A 47 7.92 10.07 5.95
C LYS A 47 8.18 9.67 7.40
N VAL A 48 7.33 8.81 8.00
CA VAL A 48 7.36 8.53 9.45
C VAL A 48 7.52 7.05 9.80
N TRP A 49 7.08 6.14 8.94
CA TRP A 49 7.24 4.70 9.19
C TRP A 49 8.63 4.19 8.81
N PRO A 50 9.12 3.13 9.48
CA PRO A 50 10.41 2.55 9.16
C PRO A 50 10.42 1.90 7.77
N VAL A 51 11.53 2.05 7.05
CA VAL A 51 11.73 1.44 5.73
C VAL A 51 11.81 -0.09 5.85
N LEU A 52 11.03 -0.80 5.04
CA LEU A 52 11.09 -2.26 4.92
C LEU A 52 11.98 -2.66 3.73
N LEU A 53 13.20 -3.13 4.02
CA LEU A 53 14.20 -3.50 2.99
C LEU A 53 14.16 -4.97 2.58
N ALA A 54 13.44 -5.82 3.29
CA ALA A 54 13.38 -7.26 3.05
C ALA A 54 11.97 -7.81 3.26
N GLN A 55 11.60 -8.80 2.45
CA GLN A 55 10.33 -9.49 2.56
C GLN A 55 10.19 -10.17 3.92
N LYS A 56 8.97 -10.12 4.46
CA LYS A 56 8.55 -10.85 5.65
C LYS A 56 7.34 -11.72 5.31
N PRO A 57 7.06 -12.78 6.09
CA PRO A 57 5.80 -13.51 5.95
C PRO A 57 4.60 -12.57 6.06
N ALA A 58 3.56 -12.86 5.29
CA ALA A 58 2.28 -12.17 5.43
C ALA A 58 1.70 -12.38 6.85
N PRO A 59 0.82 -11.49 7.34
CA PRO A 59 0.07 -11.71 8.56
C PRO A 59 -0.68 -13.07 8.52
N PRO A 60 -0.81 -13.79 9.65
CA PRO A 60 -1.49 -15.09 9.68
C PRO A 60 -2.95 -15.06 9.20
N ASP A 61 -3.60 -13.91 9.32
CA ASP A 61 -5.00 -13.65 8.95
C ASP A 61 -5.12 -12.91 7.60
N ALA A 62 -4.05 -12.83 6.80
CA ALA A 62 -4.06 -12.05 5.54
C ALA A 62 -5.21 -12.44 4.60
N ASP A 63 -5.48 -13.74 4.45
CA ASP A 63 -6.54 -14.25 3.59
C ASP A 63 -7.94 -13.81 4.05
N ASP A 64 -8.15 -13.70 5.36
CA ASP A 64 -9.41 -13.22 5.95
C ASP A 64 -9.66 -11.73 5.67
N TRP A 65 -8.61 -10.98 5.35
CA TRP A 65 -8.66 -9.52 5.15
C TRP A 65 -8.46 -9.09 3.71
N ALA A 66 -8.01 -9.97 2.81
CA ALA A 66 -7.66 -9.65 1.42
C ALA A 66 -8.73 -8.77 0.74
N ASN A 67 -10.00 -9.21 0.81
CA ASN A 67 -11.12 -8.59 0.09
C ASN A 67 -12.08 -7.77 0.97
N LYS A 68 -11.71 -7.47 2.23
CA LYS A 68 -12.56 -6.67 3.10
C LYS A 68 -12.46 -5.18 2.74
N PRO A 69 -13.60 -4.47 2.58
CA PRO A 69 -13.62 -3.03 2.29
C PRO A 69 -13.25 -2.19 3.53
N ASP A 70 -13.08 -0.89 3.34
CA ASP A 70 -12.95 0.12 4.42
C ASP A 70 -11.80 -0.10 5.42
N LYS A 71 -10.75 -0.80 5.02
CA LYS A 71 -9.58 -1.07 5.88
C LYS A 71 -8.78 0.19 6.25
N THR A 72 -9.02 1.34 5.62
CA THR A 72 -8.39 2.62 5.97
C THR A 72 -8.61 3.01 7.44
N LYS A 73 -9.75 2.60 8.03
CA LYS A 73 -10.10 2.86 9.43
C LYS A 73 -9.25 2.06 10.43
N LEU A 74 -8.51 1.07 9.95
CA LEU A 74 -7.66 0.18 10.76
C LEU A 74 -6.18 0.61 10.72
N ILE A 75 -5.85 1.73 10.07
CA ILE A 75 -4.48 2.23 10.02
C ILE A 75 -4.14 2.85 11.38
N GLU A 76 -3.14 2.29 12.04
CA GLU A 76 -2.57 2.81 13.29
C GLU A 76 -1.37 3.71 12.96
N GLU A 77 -1.23 4.83 13.68
CA GLU A 77 -0.13 5.79 13.49
C GLU A 77 1.19 5.32 14.13
#